data_AF-A0A832SS22-F1
#
_entry.id   AF-A0A832SS22-F1
#
_cell.length_a   1.000
_cell.length_b   1.000
_cell.length_c   1.000
_cell.angle_alpha   90.00
_cell.angle_beta   90.00
_cell.angle_gamma   90.00
#
_symmetry.space_group_name_H-M   'P 1'
#
loop_
_entity.id
_entity.type
_entity.pdbx_description
1 polymer ?
#
loop_
_entity_poly.entity_id
_entity_poly.type
_entity_poly.pdbx_seq_one_letter_code
_entity_poly.pdbx_strand_id
1 'polypeptide(L)' 'MRTIRLEKVVLNMGVGKSGDAIEIAKKALDQISGKKSCARDAKGTQRDWGVRKGEP' A
#
# COMPACT_ATOMS: atom_id res chain seq x y z
N MET A 1 2.73 -27.98 24.31
CA MET A 1 2.94 -26.52 24.49
C MET A 1 2.76 -25.83 23.15
N ARG A 2 2.00 -24.74 23.07
CA ARG A 2 1.86 -23.96 21.81
C ARG A 2 2.92 -22.86 21.80
N THR A 3 3.98 -23.05 21.01
CA THR A 3 5.02 -22.03 20.81
C THR A 3 4.49 -20.96 19.87
N ILE A 4 4.45 -19.70 20.31
CA ILE A 4 4.06 -18.55 19.47
C ILE A 4 5.20 -18.24 18.49
N ARG A 5 4.85 -18.00 17.22
CA ARG A 5 5.78 -17.59 16.16
C ARG A 5 5.14 -16.47 15.34
N LEU A 6 5.97 -15.64 14.74
CA LEU A 6 5.54 -14.70 13.71
C LEU A 6 5.18 -15.47 12.43
N GLU A 7 3.91 -15.39 12.02
CA GLU A 7 3.46 -15.99 10.76
C GLU A 7 3.90 -15.14 9.56
N LYS A 8 3.65 -13.83 9.62
CA LYS A 8 4.01 -12.89 8.55
C LYS A 8 4.11 -11.45 9.06
N VAL A 9 4.84 -10.64 8.29
CA VAL A 9 4.86 -9.18 8.41
C VAL A 9 4.32 -8.61 7.09
N VAL A 10 3.38 -7.67 7.18
CA VAL A 10 2.79 -7.00 6.01
C VAL A 10 3.25 -5.55 6.03
N LEU A 11 3.88 -5.12 4.95
CA LEU A 11 4.26 -3.73 4.73
C LEU A 11 3.17 -3.06 3.87
N ASN A 12 2.73 -1.88 4.29
CA ASN A 12 1.69 -1.12 3.61
C ASN A 12 2.02 0.38 3.65
N MET A 13 1.80 1.08 2.54
CA MET A 13 1.92 2.54 2.47
C MET A 13 0.60 3.14 1.96
N GLY A 14 -0.14 3.82 2.85
CA GLY A 14 -1.36 4.54 2.51
C GLY A 14 -1.07 5.98 2.11
N VAL A 15 -0.58 6.18 0.88
CA VAL A 15 -0.14 7.51 0.38
C VAL A 15 -1.29 8.52 0.32
N GLY A 16 -2.51 8.05 0.05
CA GLY A 16 -3.72 8.89 0.04
C GLY A 16 -3.81 9.86 -1.15
N LYS A 17 -2.93 9.70 -2.15
CA LYS A 17 -2.92 10.46 -3.41
C LYS A 17 -2.41 9.56 -4.53
N SER A 18 -3.02 9.67 -5.70
CA SER A 18 -2.54 9.01 -6.93
C SER A 18 -1.42 9.80 -7.61
N GLY A 19 -0.89 9.25 -8.70
CA GLY A 19 0.21 9.84 -9.47
C GLY A 19 1.58 9.47 -8.92
N ASP A 20 2.57 10.34 -9.08
CA ASP A 20 3.98 10.03 -8.82
C ASP A 20 4.24 9.56 -7.38
N ALA A 21 3.48 10.09 -6.41
CA ALA A 21 3.63 9.73 -5.00
C ALA A 21 3.41 8.23 -4.76
N ILE A 22 2.42 7.61 -5.43
CA ILE A 22 2.17 6.17 -5.26
C ILE A 22 3.21 5.32 -6.00
N GLU A 23 3.73 5.80 -7.12
CA GLU A 23 4.77 5.09 -7.87
C GLU A 23 6.10 5.09 -7.12
N ILE A 24 6.44 6.20 -6.44
CA ILE A 24 7.60 6.28 -5.54
C ILE A 24 7.42 5.32 -4.35
N ALA A 25 6.24 5.31 -3.74
CA ALA A 25 5.95 4.42 -2.61
C ALA A 25 6.03 2.93 -2.99
N LYS A 26 5.52 2.55 -4.16
CA LYS A 26 5.65 1.18 -4.71
C LYS A 26 7.12 0.79 -4.88
N LYS A 27 7.93 1.65 -5.51
CA LYS A 27 9.38 1.40 -5.68
C LYS A 27 10.09 1.26 -4.35
N ALA A 28 9.75 2.09 -3.36
CA ALA A 28 10.31 1.99 -2.02
C ALA A 28 9.94 0.66 -1.34
N LEU A 29 8.67 0.25 -1.40
CA LEU A 29 8.23 -1.05 -0.89
C LEU A 29 8.93 -2.22 -1.57
N ASP A 30 9.12 -2.15 -2.89
CA ASP A 30 9.81 -3.18 -3.67
C ASP A 30 11.28 -3.30 -3.23
N GLN A 31 11.97 -2.17 -3.05
CA GLN A 31 13.35 -2.13 -2.58
C GLN A 31 13.50 -2.64 -1.14
N ILE A 32 12.61 -2.23 -0.23
CA ILE A 32 12.66 -2.63 1.19
C ILE A 32 12.34 -4.11 1.35
N SER A 33 11.33 -4.61 0.63
CA SER A 33 10.85 -5.99 0.79
C SER A 33 11.54 -7.00 -0.11
N GLY A 34 12.23 -6.54 -1.17
CA GLY A 34 12.78 -7.41 -2.22
C GLY A 34 11.71 -8.15 -3.04
N LYS A 35 10.45 -7.70 -2.98
CA LYS A 35 9.29 -8.35 -3.62
C LYS A 35 8.44 -7.32 -4.34
N LYS A 36 7.70 -7.77 -5.36
CA LYS A 36 6.75 -6.91 -6.09
C LYS A 36 5.56 -6.52 -5.20
N SER A 37 5.37 -5.23 -5.00
CA SER A 37 4.24 -4.65 -4.28
C SER A 37 2.92 -4.79 -5.05
N CYS A 38 1.82 -4.75 -4.31
CA CYS A 38 0.46 -4.87 -4.84
C CYS A 38 -0.28 -3.54 -4.64
N ALA A 39 -0.79 -2.96 -5.73
CA ALA A 39 -1.63 -1.76 -5.67
C ALA A 39 -3.03 -2.10 -5.15
N ARG A 40 -3.70 -1.13 -4.51
CA ARG A 40 -5.05 -1.32 -3.96
C ARG A 40 -5.92 -0.11 -4.24
N ASP A 41 -6.79 -0.28 -5.23
CA ASP A 41 -7.70 0.77 -5.66
C ASP A 41 -8.67 1.20 -4.55
N ALA A 42 -8.93 2.50 -4.51
CA ALA A 42 -9.85 3.12 -3.58
C ALA A 42 -11.27 2.57 -3.74
N LYS A 43 -11.83 2.03 -2.66
CA LYS A 43 -13.19 1.46 -2.64
C LYS A 43 -14.29 2.52 -2.90
N GLY A 44 -14.01 3.77 -2.57
CA GLY A 44 -14.94 4.89 -2.69
C GLY A 44 -14.19 6.21 -2.83
N THR A 45 -14.94 7.26 -3.18
CA THR A 45 -14.43 8.63 -3.28
C THR A 45 -14.31 9.23 -1.88
N GLN A 46 -13.16 9.83 -1.57
CA GLN A 46 -12.96 10.61 -0.35
C GLN A 46 -12.56 12.05 -0.69
N ARG A 47 -13.48 12.98 -0.46
CA ARG A 47 -13.38 14.37 -0.94
C ARG A 47 -12.24 15.14 -0.27
N ASP A 48 -12.06 14.95 1.04
CA ASP A 48 -11.05 15.67 1.82
C ASP A 48 -9.62 15.31 1.40
N TRP A 49 -9.44 14.12 0.82
CA TRP A 49 -8.14 13.64 0.34
C TRP A 49 -8.00 13.78 -1.18
N GLY A 50 -9.06 14.21 -1.88
CA GLY A 50 -9.08 14.30 -3.33
C GLY A 50 -9.03 12.96 -4.04
N VAL A 51 -9.32 11.85 -3.36
CA VAL A 51 -9.26 10.48 -3.91
C VAL A 51 -10.61 10.11 -4.52
N ARG A 52 -10.62 9.54 -5.72
CA ARG A 52 -11.84 9.01 -6.36
C ARG A 52 -11.92 7.49 -6.28
N LYS A 53 -13.13 6.95 -6.35
CA LYS A 53 -13.33 5.49 -6.44
C LYS A 53 -12.57 4.91 -7.65
N GLY A 54 -11.81 3.85 -7.41
CA GLY A 54 -11.01 3.17 -8.42
C GLY A 54 -9.63 3.80 -8.68
N GLU A 55 -9.29 4.89 -7.98
CA GLU A 55 -7.94 5.43 -8.01
C GLU A 55 -6.97 4.50 -7.28
N PRO A 56 -5.76 4.29 -7.83
CA PRO A 56 -4.78 3.35 -7.30
C PRO A 56 -4.18 3.79 -5.97
#